data_AF-K0RWV9-F1
#
_entry.id   AF-K0RWV9-F1
#
_cell.length_a   1.000
_cell.length_b   1.000
_cell.length_c   1.000
_cell.angle_alpha   90.00
_cell.angle_beta   90.00
_cell.angle_gamma   90.00
#
_symmetry.space_group_name_H-M   'P 1'
#
loop_
_entity.id
_entity.type
_entity.pdbx_description
1 polymer ?
#
loop_
_entity_poly.entity_id
_entity_poly.type
_entity_poly.pdbx_seq_one_letter_code
_entity_poly.pdbx_strand_id
1 'polypeptide(L)'
;MTLSSSVTELGEMAFSGCSNLIELQLNEGLQVIGERAFQGCASLRSATVPSAVTKLGWRTFCGCSSLIELQLKEGLQVIGDCAFDYCRELRSLTIPSTVTELGMRAFFRCINLSEVIFLGGKRLLNQGLVDCGFRQRDEQGLLNHEALDKMLVDDDGDFAFLSCPLTTVKISISWAVSERMARLPRECMLFVEERIHRLRLLELLQDGDVFACFPVVVSRATGVNADDDYDDETEDGAYQVLDTNFETARSLYQVLQLISFHELKESSILIELAFWKSTIDEGGDRAYRVAIPGPAKSLLMEYCGFAGYLRPAF
;
A
#
# COMPACT_ATOMS: atom_id res chain seq x y z
N MET A 1 23.22 -18.76 7.66
CA MET A 1 23.06 -19.31 9.03
C MET A 1 21.60 -19.66 9.22
N THR A 2 21.30 -20.81 9.83
CA THR A 2 19.92 -21.24 10.10
C THR A 2 19.72 -21.40 11.60
N LEU A 3 18.73 -20.71 12.17
CA LEU A 3 18.37 -20.85 13.58
C LEU A 3 17.52 -22.11 13.79
N SER A 4 17.77 -22.82 14.90
CA SER A 4 16.92 -23.95 15.33
C SER A 4 15.48 -23.48 15.52
N SER A 5 14.50 -24.30 15.18
CA SER A 5 13.06 -24.00 15.35
C SER A 5 12.63 -23.80 16.80
N SER A 6 13.47 -24.17 17.77
CA SER A 6 13.23 -23.98 19.20
C SER A 6 13.56 -22.57 19.70
N VAL A 7 14.23 -21.73 18.91
CA VAL A 7 14.63 -20.37 19.32
C VAL A 7 13.44 -19.43 19.15
N THR A 8 12.92 -18.89 20.25
CA THR A 8 11.80 -17.94 20.23
C THR A 8 12.23 -16.48 20.38
N GLU A 9 13.47 -16.24 20.81
CA GLU A 9 14.00 -14.91 21.10
C GLU A 9 15.48 -14.81 20.72
N LEU A 10 15.85 -13.67 20.14
CA LEU A 10 17.25 -13.24 19.97
C LEU A 10 17.50 -12.05 20.88
N GLY A 11 18.55 -12.13 21.70
CA GLY A 11 18.94 -11.04 22.59
C GLY A 11 19.49 -9.81 21.85
N GLU A 12 19.65 -8.73 22.60
CA GLU A 12 20.32 -7.51 22.14
C GLU A 12 21.71 -7.84 21.58
N MET A 13 22.05 -7.25 20.43
CA MET A 13 23.36 -7.42 19.77
C MET A 13 23.76 -8.88 19.44
N ALA A 14 22.83 -9.84 19.43
CA ALA A 14 23.13 -11.28 19.30
C ALA A 14 24.06 -11.64 18.11
N PHE A 15 23.93 -10.95 16.98
CA PHE A 15 24.76 -11.10 15.78
C PHE A 15 25.39 -9.77 15.35
N SER A 16 25.50 -8.81 16.26
CA SER A 16 26.13 -7.52 15.97
C SER A 16 27.57 -7.70 15.47
N GLY A 17 27.93 -7.02 14.40
CA GLY A 17 29.26 -7.06 13.78
C GLY A 17 29.61 -8.35 13.05
N CYS A 18 28.64 -9.25 12.81
CA CYS A 18 28.85 -10.48 12.04
C CYS A 18 29.04 -10.17 10.53
N SER A 19 30.17 -9.56 10.18
CA SER A 19 30.47 -9.01 8.85
C SER A 19 30.56 -10.06 7.74
N ASN A 20 30.75 -11.34 8.07
CA ASN A 20 30.78 -12.45 7.12
C ASN A 20 29.43 -13.17 6.97
N LEU A 21 28.38 -12.75 7.69
CA LEU A 21 27.05 -13.35 7.57
C LEU A 21 26.41 -12.91 6.25
N ILE A 22 26.24 -13.84 5.31
CA ILE A 22 25.69 -13.54 3.97
C ILE A 22 24.18 -13.80 3.92
N GLU A 23 23.72 -14.87 4.55
CA GLU A 23 22.32 -15.30 4.54
C GLU A 23 21.83 -15.56 5.96
N LEU A 24 20.65 -15.03 6.26
CA LEU A 24 19.97 -15.19 7.54
C LEU A 24 18.62 -15.89 7.33
N GLN A 25 18.50 -17.12 7.84
CA GLN A 25 17.23 -17.83 7.90
C GLN A 25 16.75 -17.87 9.36
N LEU A 26 15.81 -16.97 9.67
CA LEU A 26 15.08 -16.95 10.93
C LEU A 26 13.97 -18.00 10.88
N ASN A 27 13.66 -18.62 12.02
CA ASN A 27 12.57 -19.60 12.09
C ASN A 27 11.21 -18.88 12.20
N GLU A 28 10.12 -19.54 11.82
CA GLU A 28 8.76 -18.95 11.90
C GLU A 28 8.24 -18.77 13.34
N GLY A 29 8.85 -19.45 14.32
CA GLY A 29 8.48 -19.38 15.73
C GLY A 29 9.15 -18.25 16.50
N LEU A 30 10.02 -17.47 15.86
CA LEU A 30 10.77 -16.38 16.46
C LEU A 30 9.82 -15.21 16.70
N GLN A 31 9.72 -14.79 17.95
CA GLN A 31 8.79 -13.74 18.39
C GLN A 31 9.51 -12.43 18.66
N VAL A 32 10.73 -12.50 19.18
CA VAL A 32 11.49 -11.33 19.63
C VAL A 32 12.85 -11.28 18.94
N ILE A 33 13.14 -10.11 18.36
CA ILE A 33 14.47 -9.75 17.86
C ILE A 33 14.93 -8.55 18.69
N GLY A 34 15.97 -8.75 19.49
CA GLY A 34 16.54 -7.71 20.34
C GLY A 34 17.12 -6.54 19.53
N GLU A 35 17.29 -5.41 20.22
CA GLU A 35 17.87 -4.22 19.61
C GLU A 35 19.28 -4.51 19.07
N ARG A 36 19.62 -3.88 17.94
CA ARG A 36 20.91 -4.07 17.26
C ARG A 36 21.28 -5.54 16.95
N ALA A 37 20.32 -6.47 16.97
CA ALA A 37 20.61 -7.91 16.85
C ALA A 37 21.46 -8.24 15.62
N PHE A 38 21.28 -7.55 14.49
CA PHE A 38 22.04 -7.73 13.25
C PHE A 38 22.81 -6.48 12.84
N GLN A 39 23.07 -5.56 13.77
CA GLN A 39 23.79 -4.32 13.47
C GLN A 39 25.16 -4.63 12.85
N GLY A 40 25.53 -3.97 11.75
CA GLY A 40 26.83 -4.10 11.12
C GLY A 40 27.09 -5.45 10.45
N CYS A 41 26.04 -6.25 10.17
CA CYS A 41 26.16 -7.44 9.33
C CYS A 41 26.35 -7.04 7.85
N ALA A 42 27.50 -6.46 7.53
CA ALA A 42 27.73 -5.74 6.27
C ALA A 42 27.58 -6.61 5.01
N SER A 43 27.83 -7.91 5.10
CA SER A 43 27.69 -8.86 3.98
C SER A 43 26.30 -9.49 3.85
N LEU A 44 25.35 -9.19 4.75
CA LEU A 44 24.02 -9.80 4.75
C LEU A 44 23.27 -9.34 3.50
N ARG A 45 22.90 -10.29 2.62
CA ARG A 45 22.25 -10.00 1.33
C ARG A 45 20.75 -10.14 1.36
N SER A 46 20.24 -11.07 2.17
CA SER A 46 18.82 -11.34 2.30
C SER A 46 18.42 -11.51 3.76
N ALA A 47 17.26 -10.94 4.11
CA ALA A 47 16.65 -11.08 5.41
C ALA A 47 15.14 -11.27 5.27
N THR A 48 14.61 -12.27 5.97
CA THR A 48 13.17 -12.50 6.08
C THR A 48 12.78 -12.39 7.54
N VAL A 49 11.95 -11.40 7.86
CA VAL A 49 11.38 -11.21 9.20
C VAL A 49 10.18 -12.15 9.34
N PRO A 50 10.19 -13.10 10.30
CA PRO A 50 9.10 -14.04 10.52
C PRO A 50 7.78 -13.36 10.88
N SER A 51 6.66 -14.01 10.56
CA SER A 51 5.31 -13.49 10.81
C SER A 51 4.96 -13.33 12.30
N ALA A 52 5.63 -14.07 13.18
CA ALA A 52 5.43 -13.98 14.63
C ALA A 52 6.16 -12.78 15.27
N VAL A 53 7.08 -12.13 14.55
CA VAL A 53 7.78 -10.93 15.04
C VAL A 53 6.88 -9.71 14.86
N THR A 54 6.54 -9.07 15.97
CA THR A 54 5.62 -7.91 15.98
C THR A 54 6.36 -6.56 15.94
N LYS A 55 7.62 -6.51 16.36
CA LYS A 55 8.42 -5.28 16.42
C LYS A 55 9.88 -5.54 16.03
N LEU A 56 10.43 -4.64 15.22
CA LEU A 56 11.87 -4.48 15.06
C LEU A 56 12.32 -3.32 15.95
N GLY A 57 13.27 -3.58 16.84
CA GLY A 57 13.79 -2.59 17.77
C GLY A 57 14.80 -1.64 17.15
N TRP A 58 15.37 -0.77 17.99
CA TRP A 58 16.38 0.19 17.59
C TRP A 58 17.56 -0.47 16.86
N ARG A 59 17.90 0.07 15.68
CA ARG A 59 19.08 -0.33 14.88
C ARG A 59 19.18 -1.83 14.55
N THR A 60 18.07 -2.56 14.54
CA THR A 60 18.06 -4.03 14.40
C THR A 60 18.92 -4.54 13.24
N PHE A 61 18.82 -3.91 12.06
CA PHE A 61 19.59 -4.22 10.83
C PHE A 61 20.46 -3.02 10.37
N CYS A 62 20.75 -2.07 11.26
CA CYS A 62 21.55 -0.89 10.95
C CYS A 62 22.93 -1.29 10.42
N GLY A 63 23.36 -0.73 9.28
CA GLY A 63 24.66 -1.04 8.66
C GLY A 63 24.71 -2.38 7.91
N CYS A 64 23.58 -3.03 7.63
CA CYS A 64 23.52 -4.16 6.70
C CYS A 64 23.65 -3.66 5.25
N SER A 65 24.82 -3.12 4.91
CA SER A 65 25.02 -2.35 3.67
C SER A 65 24.79 -3.15 2.39
N SER A 66 24.98 -4.47 2.40
CA SER A 66 24.74 -5.35 1.25
C SER A 66 23.35 -5.96 1.19
N LEU A 67 22.40 -5.53 2.04
CA LEU A 67 21.04 -6.07 2.06
C LEU A 67 20.28 -5.65 0.81
N ILE A 68 19.97 -6.62 -0.06
CA ILE A 68 19.27 -6.43 -1.32
C ILE A 68 17.81 -6.86 -1.17
N GLU A 69 17.60 -8.02 -0.53
CA GLU A 69 16.28 -8.65 -0.42
C GLU A 69 15.81 -8.60 1.03
N LEU A 70 14.83 -7.74 1.32
CA LEU A 70 14.18 -7.66 2.62
C LEU A 70 12.72 -8.07 2.48
N GLN A 71 12.33 -9.12 3.20
CA GLN A 71 10.95 -9.56 3.29
C GLN A 71 10.42 -9.31 4.70
N LEU A 72 9.45 -8.39 4.80
CA LEU A 72 8.68 -8.15 6.01
C LEU A 72 7.34 -8.87 5.86
N LYS A 73 6.98 -9.71 6.85
CA LYS A 73 5.73 -10.46 6.81
C LYS A 73 4.60 -9.72 7.54
N GLU A 74 3.36 -10.04 7.17
CA GLU A 74 2.17 -9.64 7.93
C GLU A 74 2.29 -10.12 9.38
N GLY A 75 1.86 -9.28 10.32
CA GLY A 75 2.06 -9.47 11.77
C GLY A 75 3.01 -8.44 12.36
N LEU A 76 3.95 -7.91 11.57
CA LEU A 76 4.84 -6.82 11.98
C LEU A 76 4.04 -5.52 12.15
N GLN A 77 4.17 -4.87 13.31
CA GLN A 77 3.44 -3.66 13.68
C GLN A 77 4.34 -2.42 13.70
N VAL A 78 5.57 -2.57 14.19
CA VAL A 78 6.49 -1.44 14.43
C VAL A 78 7.85 -1.73 13.81
N ILE A 79 8.36 -0.77 13.04
CA ILE A 79 9.76 -0.73 12.59
C ILE A 79 10.42 0.41 13.37
N GLY A 80 11.25 0.09 14.36
CA GLY A 80 11.82 1.09 15.26
C GLY A 80 12.92 1.96 14.64
N ASP A 81 13.42 2.89 15.46
CA ASP A 81 14.34 3.93 15.01
C ASP A 81 15.64 3.35 14.44
N CYS A 82 16.07 3.93 13.32
CA CYS A 82 17.26 3.51 12.57
C CYS A 82 17.31 2.00 12.25
N ALA A 83 16.17 1.27 12.25
CA ALA A 83 16.16 -0.19 12.13
C ALA A 83 16.91 -0.71 10.90
N PHE A 84 16.84 0.01 9.78
CA PHE A 84 17.49 -0.29 8.51
C PHE A 84 18.40 0.85 8.03
N ASP A 85 18.87 1.70 8.94
CA ASP A 85 19.82 2.77 8.61
C ASP A 85 21.05 2.20 7.88
N TYR A 86 21.48 2.87 6.81
CA TYR A 86 22.65 2.53 5.99
C TYR A 86 22.55 1.19 5.24
N CYS A 87 21.33 0.69 4.96
CA CYS A 87 21.10 -0.44 4.05
C CYS A 87 21.20 0.00 2.58
N ARG A 88 22.44 0.24 2.13
CA ARG A 88 22.74 0.91 0.85
C ARG A 88 22.29 0.17 -0.40
N GLU A 89 22.26 -1.16 -0.40
CA GLU A 89 21.87 -1.95 -1.58
C GLU A 89 20.36 -2.21 -1.69
N LEU A 90 19.57 -1.78 -0.72
CA LEU A 90 18.11 -1.95 -0.75
C LEU A 90 17.50 -1.02 -1.80
N ARG A 91 16.79 -1.59 -2.79
CA ARG A 91 16.25 -0.84 -3.94
C ARG A 91 14.75 -0.59 -3.86
N SER A 92 14.03 -1.60 -3.39
CA SER A 92 12.60 -1.55 -3.17
C SER A 92 12.26 -2.15 -1.82
N LEU A 93 11.19 -1.65 -1.22
CA LEU A 93 10.72 -2.10 0.09
C LEU A 93 9.21 -2.28 0.06
N THR A 94 8.74 -3.44 0.52
CA THR A 94 7.31 -3.66 0.76
C THR A 94 7.02 -3.63 2.25
N ILE A 95 6.19 -2.69 2.67
CA ILE A 95 5.70 -2.51 4.03
C ILE A 95 4.34 -3.23 4.17
N PRO A 96 4.24 -4.26 5.04
CA PRO A 96 3.01 -5.01 5.30
C PRO A 96 1.86 -4.13 5.79
N SER A 97 0.64 -4.63 5.61
CA SER A 97 -0.57 -3.89 5.97
C SER A 97 -0.70 -3.65 7.48
N THR A 98 -0.10 -4.54 8.28
CA THR A 98 -0.09 -4.48 9.75
C THR A 98 0.85 -3.42 10.33
N VAL A 99 1.83 -2.91 9.58
CA VAL A 99 2.78 -1.93 10.10
C VAL A 99 2.05 -0.61 10.31
N THR A 100 2.09 -0.08 11.52
CA THR A 100 1.40 1.17 11.91
C THR A 100 2.36 2.32 12.16
N GLU A 101 3.63 2.01 12.43
CA GLU A 101 4.62 2.97 12.90
C GLU A 101 5.98 2.66 12.27
N LEU A 102 6.60 3.69 11.68
CA LEU A 102 8.00 3.70 11.29
C LEU A 102 8.71 4.71 12.18
N GLY A 103 9.75 4.25 12.88
CA GLY A 103 10.53 5.05 13.79
C GLY A 103 11.43 6.05 13.08
N MET A 104 12.01 6.94 13.88
CA MET A 104 12.92 7.99 13.43
C MET A 104 14.00 7.40 12.53
N ARG A 105 14.15 7.95 11.32
CA ARG A 105 15.25 7.57 10.41
C ARG A 105 15.32 6.06 10.14
N ALA A 106 14.20 5.34 10.21
CA ALA A 106 14.14 3.88 10.09
C ALA A 106 14.88 3.35 8.84
N PHE A 107 14.85 4.09 7.73
CA PHE A 107 15.52 3.76 6.47
C PHE A 107 16.54 4.83 6.05
N PHE A 108 17.14 5.55 7.00
CA PHE A 108 18.10 6.60 6.71
C PHE A 108 19.28 6.12 5.85
N ARG A 109 19.73 6.97 4.91
CA ARG A 109 20.88 6.70 4.03
C ARG A 109 20.78 5.37 3.25
N CYS A 110 19.57 4.89 2.95
CA CYS A 110 19.33 3.85 1.95
C CYS A 110 19.44 4.45 0.55
N ILE A 111 20.67 4.71 0.10
CA ILE A 111 20.98 5.52 -1.09
C ILE A 111 20.50 4.93 -2.43
N ASN A 112 20.11 3.66 -2.48
CA ASN A 112 19.54 3.05 -3.69
C ASN A 112 18.03 2.79 -3.58
N LEU A 113 17.40 3.14 -2.44
CA LEU A 113 15.98 2.91 -2.22
C LEU A 113 15.17 3.96 -2.99
N SER A 114 14.63 3.54 -4.13
CA SER A 114 13.86 4.41 -5.03
C SER A 114 12.35 4.21 -4.94
N GLU A 115 11.91 3.03 -4.46
CA GLU A 115 10.51 2.62 -4.44
C GLU A 115 10.11 2.03 -3.10
N VAL A 116 8.97 2.47 -2.56
CA VAL A 116 8.35 1.89 -1.36
C VAL A 116 6.90 1.54 -1.68
N ILE A 117 6.51 0.32 -1.32
CA ILE A 117 5.17 -0.24 -1.52
C ILE A 117 4.51 -0.41 -0.15
N PHE A 118 3.35 0.20 0.06
CA PHE A 118 2.54 0.02 1.26
C PHE A 118 1.32 -0.87 0.98
N LEU A 119 1.18 -1.96 1.73
CA LEU A 119 0.01 -2.84 1.63
C LEU A 119 -1.18 -2.34 2.47
N GLY A 120 -0.95 -1.36 3.37
CA GLY A 120 -1.95 -0.78 4.27
C GLY A 120 -2.92 0.24 3.64
N GLY A 121 -3.31 0.06 2.37
CA GLY A 121 -4.07 1.08 1.62
C GLY A 121 -5.41 1.49 2.24
N LYS A 122 -6.10 0.60 2.96
CA LYS A 122 -7.35 0.92 3.69
C LYS A 122 -7.17 2.04 4.72
N ARG A 123 -5.98 2.16 5.32
CA ARG A 123 -5.67 3.20 6.32
C ARG A 123 -5.10 4.46 5.67
N LEU A 124 -4.27 4.28 4.64
CA LEU A 124 -3.51 5.37 4.02
C LEU A 124 -4.30 6.17 2.97
N LEU A 125 -5.45 5.65 2.53
CA LEU A 125 -6.31 6.30 1.54
C LEU A 125 -7.64 6.76 2.14
N ASN A 126 -8.15 7.88 1.66
CA ASN A 126 -9.43 8.45 2.07
C ASN A 126 -10.60 7.56 1.62
N GLN A 127 -11.14 6.78 2.58
CA GLN A 127 -12.20 5.79 2.32
C GLN A 127 -13.47 6.41 1.74
N GLY A 128 -13.83 7.63 2.16
CA GLY A 128 -14.99 8.33 1.60
C GLY A 128 -14.90 8.53 0.08
N LEU A 129 -13.70 8.76 -0.47
CA LEU A 129 -13.50 8.89 -1.91
C LEU A 129 -13.51 7.53 -2.62
N VAL A 130 -13.02 6.48 -1.98
CA VAL A 130 -13.05 5.12 -2.53
C VAL A 130 -14.49 4.58 -2.57
N ASP A 131 -15.26 4.81 -1.52
CA ASP A 131 -16.63 4.29 -1.33
C ASP A 131 -17.70 5.11 -2.07
N CYS A 132 -17.54 6.43 -2.17
CA CYS A 132 -18.58 7.30 -2.74
C CYS A 132 -18.19 7.96 -4.07
N GLY A 133 -16.95 7.77 -4.53
CA GLY A 133 -16.44 8.38 -5.76
C GLY A 133 -16.04 9.86 -5.61
N PHE A 134 -15.51 10.43 -6.70
CA PHE A 134 -15.11 11.83 -6.75
C PHE A 134 -16.35 12.73 -6.88
N ARG A 135 -16.78 13.39 -5.80
CA ARG A 135 -17.79 14.46 -5.91
C ARG A 135 -17.04 15.72 -6.31
N GLN A 136 -17.46 16.40 -7.39
CA GLN A 136 -16.81 17.60 -7.95
C GLN A 136 -16.58 18.78 -6.96
N ARG A 137 -17.06 18.69 -5.71
CA ARG A 137 -16.84 19.67 -4.64
C ARG A 137 -15.78 19.26 -3.61
N ASP A 138 -15.24 18.06 -3.68
CA ASP A 138 -14.26 17.58 -2.72
C ASP A 138 -12.87 17.98 -3.24
N GLU A 139 -12.29 19.02 -2.65
CA GLU A 139 -10.92 19.49 -2.90
C GLU A 139 -9.86 18.57 -2.23
N GLN A 140 -10.25 17.36 -1.84
CA GLN A 140 -9.43 16.44 -1.07
C GLN A 140 -8.89 15.31 -1.95
N GLY A 141 -7.60 15.01 -1.77
CA GLY A 141 -6.91 13.95 -2.50
C GLY A 141 -7.27 12.54 -2.04
N LEU A 142 -6.87 11.54 -2.81
CA LEU A 142 -7.00 10.13 -2.47
C LEU A 142 -6.13 9.76 -1.26
N LEU A 143 -4.99 10.43 -1.08
CA LEU A 143 -4.10 10.23 0.07
C LEU A 143 -4.71 10.82 1.34
N ASN A 144 -4.72 10.01 2.39
CA ASN A 144 -4.94 10.50 3.74
C ASN A 144 -3.60 11.01 4.29
N HIS A 145 -3.33 12.31 4.09
CA HIS A 145 -2.09 12.94 4.54
C HIS A 145 -1.87 12.79 6.06
N GLU A 146 -2.91 12.89 6.88
CA GLU A 146 -2.80 12.70 8.33
C GLU A 146 -2.31 11.28 8.69
N ALA A 147 -2.90 10.26 8.07
CA ALA A 147 -2.52 8.87 8.34
C ALA A 147 -1.14 8.52 7.77
N LEU A 148 -0.76 9.13 6.64
CA LEU A 148 0.54 8.95 6.01
C LEU A 148 1.64 9.64 6.81
N ASP A 149 1.45 10.92 7.14
CA ASP A 149 2.42 11.71 7.91
C ASP A 149 2.63 11.07 9.28
N LYS A 150 1.58 10.65 9.98
CA LYS A 150 1.69 9.93 11.26
C LYS A 150 2.49 8.62 11.16
N MET A 151 2.51 7.99 9.99
CA MET A 151 3.28 6.75 9.78
C MET A 151 4.72 7.02 9.36
N LEU A 152 4.98 8.12 8.66
CA LEU A 152 6.25 8.42 8.01
C LEU A 152 7.10 9.46 8.74
N VAL A 153 6.48 10.29 9.57
CA VAL A 153 7.08 11.40 10.29
C VAL A 153 6.89 11.13 11.77
N ASP A 154 7.96 11.24 12.54
CA ASP A 154 7.91 11.09 13.99
C ASP A 154 7.43 12.36 14.70
N ASP A 155 7.39 12.32 16.03
CA ASP A 155 6.97 13.45 16.87
C ASP A 155 7.90 14.66 16.75
N ASP A 156 9.16 14.46 16.32
CA ASP A 156 10.18 15.50 16.14
C ASP A 156 10.17 16.09 14.72
N GLY A 157 9.39 15.52 13.80
CA GLY A 157 9.27 15.97 12.41
C GLY A 157 10.25 15.29 11.44
N ASP A 158 11.01 14.29 11.89
CA ASP A 158 12.00 13.57 11.09
C ASP A 158 11.30 12.51 10.22
N PHE A 159 11.63 12.50 8.93
CA PHE A 159 11.04 11.59 7.97
C PHE A 159 11.79 10.23 7.93
N ALA A 160 11.05 9.12 8.00
CA ALA A 160 11.59 7.76 8.09
C ALA A 160 12.54 7.38 6.94
N PHE A 161 12.38 7.98 5.76
CA PHE A 161 13.18 7.73 4.56
C PHE A 161 14.10 8.90 4.18
N LEU A 162 14.54 9.69 5.17
CA LEU A 162 15.55 10.73 4.96
C LEU A 162 16.75 10.20 4.15
N SER A 163 17.27 11.02 3.24
CA SER A 163 18.42 10.70 2.38
C SER A 163 18.25 9.46 1.49
N CYS A 164 17.00 9.10 1.15
CA CYS A 164 16.69 8.09 0.14
C CYS A 164 16.27 8.77 -1.18
N PRO A 165 16.70 8.30 -2.35
CA PRO A 165 16.28 8.84 -3.64
C PRO A 165 14.88 8.33 -4.05
N LEU A 166 13.90 8.45 -3.15
CA LEU A 166 12.53 8.02 -3.40
C LEU A 166 11.92 8.84 -4.54
N THR A 167 11.45 8.16 -5.57
CA THR A 167 10.76 8.79 -6.71
C THR A 167 9.27 8.52 -6.67
N THR A 168 8.85 7.37 -6.12
CA THR A 168 7.45 6.95 -6.11
C THR A 168 7.14 6.11 -4.88
N VAL A 169 6.00 6.41 -4.27
CA VAL A 169 5.34 5.58 -3.26
C VAL A 169 4.17 4.88 -3.91
N LYS A 170 4.11 3.56 -3.78
CA LYS A 170 3.00 2.73 -4.26
C LYS A 170 2.14 2.32 -3.08
N ILE A 171 0.82 2.43 -3.21
CA ILE A 171 -0.13 2.00 -2.17
C ILE A 171 -1.08 0.98 -2.78
N SER A 172 -1.22 -0.18 -2.12
CA SER A 172 -2.13 -1.22 -2.57
C SER A 172 -3.58 -0.77 -2.52
N ILE A 173 -4.29 -0.98 -3.63
CA ILE A 173 -5.72 -0.79 -3.79
C ILE A 173 -6.42 -2.08 -4.21
N SER A 174 -5.73 -3.23 -4.09
CA SER A 174 -6.26 -4.56 -4.45
C SER A 174 -7.58 -4.87 -3.73
N TRP A 175 -7.73 -4.42 -2.48
CA TRP A 175 -8.96 -4.60 -1.70
C TRP A 175 -10.18 -3.88 -2.31
N ALA A 176 -9.96 -2.77 -3.02
CA ALA A 176 -11.02 -1.99 -3.65
C ALA A 176 -11.26 -2.42 -5.10
N VAL A 177 -10.22 -2.92 -5.77
CA VAL A 177 -10.23 -3.22 -7.21
C VAL A 177 -10.25 -4.74 -7.46
N SER A 178 -9.18 -5.43 -7.11
CA SER A 178 -9.00 -6.87 -7.37
C SER A 178 -10.09 -7.72 -6.71
N GLU A 179 -10.46 -7.43 -5.46
CA GLU A 179 -11.53 -8.16 -4.76
C GLU A 179 -12.90 -8.05 -5.46
N ARG A 180 -13.17 -6.90 -6.10
CA ARG A 180 -14.41 -6.68 -6.86
C ARG A 180 -14.31 -7.28 -8.26
N MET A 181 -13.17 -7.14 -8.92
CA MET A 181 -12.89 -7.77 -10.21
C MET A 181 -13.03 -9.30 -10.15
N ALA A 182 -12.63 -9.93 -9.04
CA ALA A 182 -12.78 -11.37 -8.83
C ALA A 182 -14.24 -11.86 -8.85
N ARG A 183 -15.22 -10.95 -8.69
CA ARG A 183 -16.66 -11.26 -8.75
C ARG A 183 -17.22 -11.14 -10.17
N LEU A 184 -16.47 -10.56 -11.11
CA LEU A 184 -16.91 -10.32 -12.47
C LEU A 184 -16.63 -11.54 -13.38
N PRO A 185 -17.40 -11.71 -14.46
CA PRO A 185 -17.04 -12.65 -15.52
C PRO A 185 -15.67 -12.33 -16.12
N ARG A 186 -14.93 -13.37 -16.53
CA ARG A 186 -13.55 -13.24 -17.03
C ARG A 186 -13.38 -12.22 -18.16
N GLU A 187 -14.35 -12.12 -19.06
CA GLU A 187 -14.32 -11.14 -20.17
C GLU A 187 -14.38 -9.70 -19.66
N CYS A 188 -15.19 -9.42 -18.64
CA CYS A 188 -15.28 -8.10 -18.03
C CYS A 188 -14.00 -7.77 -17.25
N MET A 189 -13.45 -8.77 -16.54
CA MET A 189 -12.18 -8.63 -15.83
C MET A 189 -11.04 -8.20 -16.77
N LEU A 190 -10.86 -8.89 -17.90
CA LEU A 190 -9.85 -8.55 -18.90
C LEU A 190 -10.00 -7.11 -19.43
N PHE A 191 -11.24 -6.64 -19.61
CA PHE A 191 -11.52 -5.27 -20.05
C PHE A 191 -11.11 -4.24 -18.98
N VAL A 192 -11.37 -4.53 -17.71
CA VAL A 192 -10.93 -3.68 -16.59
C VAL A 192 -9.40 -3.69 -16.48
N GLU A 193 -8.75 -4.85 -16.60
CA GLU A 193 -7.29 -4.95 -16.63
C GLU A 193 -6.69 -4.12 -17.76
N GLU A 194 -7.20 -4.25 -18.99
CA GLU A 194 -6.76 -3.45 -20.14
C GLU A 194 -6.91 -1.94 -19.87
N ARG A 195 -7.99 -1.55 -19.19
CA ARG A 195 -8.21 -0.16 -18.79
C ARG A 195 -7.16 0.31 -17.77
N ILE A 196 -6.84 -0.50 -16.76
CA ILE A 196 -5.82 -0.19 -15.75
C ILE A 196 -4.46 0.02 -16.42
N HIS A 197 -4.05 -0.88 -17.34
CA HIS A 197 -2.78 -0.76 -18.06
C HIS A 197 -2.63 0.52 -18.90
N ARG A 198 -3.75 1.19 -19.25
CA ARG A 198 -3.75 2.46 -19.99
C ARG A 198 -3.64 3.69 -19.09
N LEU A 199 -3.77 3.53 -17.76
CA LEU A 199 -3.69 4.60 -16.79
C LEU A 199 -2.26 4.68 -16.23
N ARG A 200 -1.68 5.87 -16.20
CA ARG A 200 -0.25 6.06 -15.87
C ARG A 200 0.08 5.93 -14.39
N LEU A 201 -0.90 6.12 -13.52
CA LEU A 201 -0.73 6.18 -12.06
C LEU A 201 -1.30 4.96 -11.35
N LEU A 202 -1.73 3.95 -12.11
CA LEU A 202 -2.14 2.66 -11.58
C LEU A 202 -1.25 1.57 -12.19
N GLU A 203 -0.82 0.63 -11.37
CA GLU A 203 -0.04 -0.52 -11.78
C GLU A 203 -0.79 -1.80 -11.42
N LEU A 204 -0.89 -2.73 -12.37
CA LEU A 204 -1.45 -4.06 -12.16
C LEU A 204 -0.33 -5.08 -12.32
N LEU A 205 -0.07 -5.85 -11.27
CA LEU A 205 0.90 -6.94 -11.28
C LEU A 205 0.27 -8.24 -11.78
N GLN A 206 1.12 -9.22 -12.10
CA GLN A 206 0.70 -10.50 -12.68
C GLN A 206 -0.07 -11.39 -11.70
N ASP A 207 0.13 -11.20 -10.40
CA ASP A 207 -0.60 -11.86 -9.32
C ASP A 207 -1.99 -11.26 -9.08
N GLY A 208 -2.34 -10.19 -9.81
CA GLY A 208 -3.62 -9.50 -9.70
C GLY A 208 -3.61 -8.34 -8.71
N ASP A 209 -2.47 -8.02 -8.09
CA ASP A 209 -2.37 -6.88 -7.21
C ASP A 209 -2.39 -5.56 -7.98
N VAL A 210 -3.14 -4.60 -7.46
CA VAL A 210 -3.27 -3.27 -8.06
C VAL A 210 -2.73 -2.23 -7.10
N PHE A 211 -1.85 -1.37 -7.59
CA PHE A 211 -1.23 -0.29 -6.84
C PHE A 211 -1.58 1.07 -7.43
N ALA A 212 -1.79 2.04 -6.54
CA ALA A 212 -1.83 3.45 -6.87
C ALA A 212 -0.44 4.06 -6.66
N CYS A 213 0.09 4.72 -7.67
CA CYS A 213 1.43 5.31 -7.67
C CYS A 213 1.35 6.81 -7.36
N PHE A 214 2.13 7.25 -6.38
CA PHE A 214 2.20 8.63 -5.91
C PHE A 214 3.64 9.15 -6.05
N PRO A 215 3.88 10.18 -6.86
CA PRO A 215 5.20 10.81 -6.97
C PRO A 215 5.64 11.42 -5.65
N VAL A 216 6.93 11.31 -5.35
CA VAL A 216 7.56 11.96 -4.19
C VAL A 216 8.38 13.15 -4.68
N VAL A 217 8.21 14.30 -4.04
CA VAL A 217 9.00 15.50 -4.29
C VAL A 217 9.78 15.87 -3.05
N VAL A 218 11.06 16.20 -3.24
CA VAL A 218 11.94 16.67 -2.18
C VAL A 218 12.12 18.18 -2.39
N SER A 219 11.58 18.97 -1.47
CA SER A 219 11.80 20.43 -1.48
C SER A 219 12.98 20.76 -0.59
N ARG A 220 14.05 21.32 -1.17
CA ARG A 220 15.19 21.81 -0.39
C ARG A 220 14.78 23.09 0.33
N ALA A 221 14.81 23.09 1.66
CA ALA A 221 14.70 24.31 2.43
C ALA A 221 15.97 25.14 2.19
N THR A 222 15.87 26.26 1.48
CA THR A 222 16.96 27.24 1.41
C THR A 222 16.97 28.05 2.71
N GLY A 223 17.85 27.69 3.64
CA GLY A 223 18.14 28.46 4.86
C GLY A 223 19.61 28.85 4.88
N VAL A 224 19.89 30.14 5.03
CA VAL A 224 21.20 30.78 4.91
C VAL A 224 21.76 31.10 6.31
N ASN A 225 23.09 30.91 6.47
CA ASN A 225 24.01 31.31 7.57
C ASN A 225 23.97 30.45 8.85
N ALA A 226 25.04 30.26 9.61
CA ALA A 226 26.50 30.42 9.49
C ALA A 226 27.04 29.95 10.84
N ASP A 227 28.24 29.38 10.85
CA ASP A 227 29.09 29.14 12.03
C ASP A 227 28.46 28.27 13.14
N ASP A 228 28.71 26.96 13.13
CA ASP A 228 29.20 26.24 14.31
C ASP A 228 29.69 24.83 13.94
N ASP A 229 30.81 24.47 14.56
CA ASP A 229 31.70 23.35 14.27
C ASP A 229 31.13 22.02 14.84
N TYR A 230 30.17 21.41 14.13
CA TYR A 230 29.80 19.99 14.27
C TYR A 230 29.38 19.41 12.90
N ASP A 231 30.22 18.55 12.32
CA ASP A 231 29.94 17.78 11.11
C ASP A 231 28.74 16.82 11.31
N ASP A 232 27.50 17.24 11.01
CA ASP A 232 26.42 16.45 10.36
C ASP A 232 25.20 17.34 10.01
N GLU A 233 25.37 18.52 9.41
CA GLU A 233 24.24 19.27 8.84
C GLU A 233 23.93 18.77 7.42
N THR A 234 23.22 17.65 7.31
CA THR A 234 22.52 17.35 6.06
C THR A 234 21.38 18.34 5.89
N GLU A 235 21.48 19.25 4.91
CA GLU A 235 20.38 20.07 4.41
C GLU A 235 19.15 19.18 4.17
N ASP A 236 18.25 19.17 5.13
CA ASP A 236 17.16 18.22 5.15
C ASP A 236 16.02 18.75 4.29
N GLY A 237 15.86 18.15 3.11
CA GLY A 237 14.76 18.50 2.22
C GLY A 237 13.45 17.97 2.79
N ALA A 238 12.40 18.78 2.83
CA ALA A 238 11.07 18.31 3.19
C ALA A 238 10.55 17.37 2.09
N TYR A 239 10.32 16.10 2.45
CA TYR A 239 9.74 15.08 1.59
C TYR A 239 8.23 15.23 1.58
N GLN A 240 7.63 15.33 0.39
CA GLN A 240 6.18 15.38 0.23
C GLN A 240 5.72 14.34 -0.78
N VAL A 241 4.82 13.46 -0.36
CA VAL A 241 4.11 12.54 -1.25
C VAL A 241 2.93 13.29 -1.87
N LEU A 242 2.95 13.45 -3.19
CA LEU A 242 1.96 14.27 -3.89
C LEU A 242 0.81 13.42 -4.44
N ASP A 243 -0.40 13.91 -4.23
CA ASP A 243 -1.55 13.55 -5.07
C ASP A 243 -1.66 14.58 -6.21
N THR A 244 -0.92 14.33 -7.30
CA THR A 244 -0.77 15.26 -8.42
C THR A 244 -2.12 15.62 -9.04
N ASN A 245 -2.69 16.77 -8.64
CA ASN A 245 -3.96 17.31 -9.15
C ASN A 245 -5.11 16.29 -9.19
N PHE A 246 -5.15 15.38 -8.22
CA PHE A 246 -6.17 14.33 -8.12
C PHE A 246 -6.17 13.34 -9.30
N GLU A 247 -5.08 13.24 -10.07
CA GLU A 247 -5.01 12.35 -11.23
C GLU A 247 -5.10 10.88 -10.81
N THR A 248 -4.38 10.47 -9.75
CA THR A 248 -4.47 9.10 -9.20
C THR A 248 -5.88 8.80 -8.72
N ALA A 249 -6.53 9.75 -8.03
CA ALA A 249 -7.92 9.63 -7.59
C ALA A 249 -8.89 9.45 -8.78
N ARG A 250 -8.73 10.25 -9.84
CA ARG A 250 -9.54 10.15 -11.07
C ARG A 250 -9.32 8.84 -11.80
N SER A 251 -8.06 8.37 -11.91
CA SER A 251 -7.73 7.08 -12.50
C SER A 251 -8.41 5.93 -11.75
N LEU A 252 -8.29 5.91 -10.43
CA LEU A 252 -8.97 4.92 -9.58
C LEU A 252 -10.48 4.97 -9.78
N TYR A 253 -11.07 6.17 -9.76
CA TYR A 253 -12.50 6.32 -9.91
C TYR A 253 -13.02 5.80 -11.25
N GLN A 254 -12.32 6.06 -12.36
CA GLN A 254 -12.68 5.50 -13.67
C GLN A 254 -12.73 3.98 -13.67
N VAL A 255 -11.79 3.34 -12.98
CA VAL A 255 -11.74 1.88 -12.82
C VAL A 255 -12.91 1.39 -11.96
N LEU A 256 -13.15 2.03 -10.81
CA LEU A 256 -14.26 1.67 -9.91
C LEU A 256 -15.64 1.87 -10.55
N GLN A 257 -15.82 2.93 -11.35
CA GLN A 257 -17.04 3.15 -12.13
C GLN A 257 -17.26 2.04 -13.15
N LEU A 258 -16.20 1.62 -13.85
CA LEU A 258 -16.28 0.56 -14.84
C LEU A 258 -16.63 -0.78 -14.18
N ILE A 259 -15.98 -1.13 -13.06
CA ILE A 259 -16.31 -2.31 -12.26
C ILE A 259 -17.77 -2.26 -11.83
N SER A 260 -18.22 -1.13 -11.26
CA SER A 260 -19.60 -0.94 -10.79
C SER A 260 -20.62 -1.10 -11.93
N PHE A 261 -20.31 -0.60 -13.12
CA PHE A 261 -21.16 -0.77 -14.31
C PHE A 261 -21.32 -2.26 -14.67
N HIS A 262 -20.23 -3.03 -14.66
CA HIS A 262 -20.28 -4.46 -14.94
C HIS A 262 -21.03 -5.23 -13.84
N GLU A 263 -20.79 -4.94 -12.57
CA GLU A 263 -21.52 -5.54 -11.45
C GLU A 263 -23.04 -5.28 -11.55
N LEU A 264 -23.44 -4.06 -11.91
CA LEU A 264 -24.84 -3.70 -12.09
C LEU A 264 -25.47 -4.40 -13.30
N LYS A 265 -24.74 -4.50 -14.41
CA LYS A 265 -25.21 -5.19 -15.61
C LYS A 265 -25.52 -6.66 -15.31
N GLU A 266 -24.60 -7.35 -14.64
CA GLU A 266 -24.80 -8.73 -14.21
C GLU A 266 -25.98 -8.87 -13.23
N SER A 267 -26.08 -7.95 -12.27
CA SER A 267 -27.19 -7.93 -11.31
C SER A 267 -28.55 -7.71 -12.00
N SER A 268 -28.63 -6.81 -12.99
CA SER A 268 -29.85 -6.58 -13.77
C SER A 268 -30.26 -7.83 -14.56
N ILE A 269 -29.29 -8.54 -15.15
CA ILE A 269 -29.55 -9.79 -15.88
C ILE A 269 -30.10 -10.85 -14.92
N LEU A 270 -29.49 -11.01 -13.75
CA LEU A 270 -29.95 -11.97 -12.74
C LEU A 270 -31.36 -11.66 -12.24
N ILE A 271 -31.66 -10.38 -12.01
CA ILE A 271 -33.01 -9.95 -11.60
C ILE A 271 -34.03 -10.25 -12.70
N GLU A 272 -33.74 -9.90 -13.96
CA GLU A 272 -34.61 -10.20 -15.09
C GLU A 272 -34.83 -11.71 -15.28
N LEU A 273 -33.78 -12.53 -15.10
CA LEU A 273 -33.88 -14.00 -15.15
C LEU A 273 -34.69 -14.58 -13.98
N ALA A 274 -34.53 -14.04 -12.76
CA ALA A 274 -35.28 -14.46 -11.59
C ALA A 274 -36.78 -14.19 -11.76
N PHE A 275 -37.13 -13.00 -12.27
CA PHE A 275 -38.51 -12.68 -12.66
C PHE A 275 -39.01 -13.66 -13.71
N TRP A 276 -38.23 -13.91 -14.77
CA TRP A 276 -38.62 -14.84 -15.84
C TRP A 276 -38.90 -16.26 -15.33
N LYS A 277 -38.05 -16.78 -14.44
CA LYS A 277 -38.24 -18.10 -13.82
C LYS A 277 -39.49 -18.16 -12.94
N SER A 278 -39.74 -17.13 -12.12
CA SER A 278 -40.96 -17.02 -11.30
C SER A 278 -42.22 -17.11 -12.14
N THR A 279 -42.24 -16.47 -13.31
CA THR A 279 -43.39 -16.48 -14.23
C THR A 279 -43.65 -17.86 -14.84
N ILE A 280 -42.59 -18.65 -15.06
CA ILE A 280 -42.69 -20.03 -15.58
C ILE A 280 -43.18 -20.98 -14.49
N ASP A 281 -42.65 -20.86 -13.28
CA ASP A 281 -43.01 -21.70 -12.14
C ASP A 281 -44.48 -21.46 -11.71
N GLU A 282 -45.05 -20.26 -11.95
CA GLU A 282 -46.47 -19.94 -11.71
C GLU A 282 -47.44 -20.40 -12.83
N GLY A 283 -46.95 -21.08 -13.88
CA GLY A 283 -47.79 -21.75 -14.88
C GLY A 283 -48.66 -20.84 -15.77
N GLY A 284 -48.35 -19.54 -15.85
CA GLY A 284 -49.15 -18.55 -16.56
C GLY A 284 -48.79 -18.38 -18.04
N ASP A 285 -49.74 -18.66 -18.93
CA ASP A 285 -49.67 -18.63 -20.40
C ASP A 285 -49.50 -17.21 -21.03
N ARG A 286 -48.82 -16.27 -20.35
CA ARG A 286 -48.58 -14.91 -20.88
C ARG A 286 -47.21 -14.36 -20.48
N ALA A 287 -46.24 -14.59 -21.35
CA ALA A 287 -44.92 -13.96 -21.28
C ALA A 287 -45.00 -12.45 -21.58
N TYR A 288 -45.22 -11.63 -20.55
CA TYR A 288 -45.06 -10.18 -20.66
C TYR A 288 -43.59 -9.79 -20.42
N ARG A 289 -42.92 -9.32 -21.47
CA ARG A 289 -41.62 -8.64 -21.36
C ARG A 289 -41.85 -7.28 -20.68
N VAL A 290 -41.65 -7.18 -19.37
CA VAL A 290 -41.63 -5.88 -18.68
C VAL A 290 -40.19 -5.58 -18.28
N ALA A 291 -39.57 -4.65 -18.99
CA ALA A 291 -38.28 -4.10 -18.57
C ALA A 291 -38.44 -3.45 -17.20
N ILE A 292 -37.44 -3.59 -16.32
CA ILE A 292 -37.47 -2.98 -14.98
C ILE A 292 -37.69 -1.47 -15.12
N PRO A 293 -38.76 -0.89 -14.55
CA PRO A 293 -39.02 0.54 -14.61
C PRO A 293 -37.83 1.32 -14.02
N GLY A 294 -37.45 2.43 -14.66
CA GLY A 294 -36.34 3.29 -14.22
C GLY A 294 -36.28 3.55 -12.70
N PRO A 295 -37.41 3.84 -12.02
CA PRO A 295 -37.41 4.05 -10.57
C PRO A 295 -37.01 2.82 -9.73
N ALA A 296 -37.37 1.61 -10.16
CA ALA A 296 -36.99 0.38 -9.47
C ALA A 296 -35.50 0.07 -9.67
N LYS A 297 -34.93 0.40 -10.84
CA LYS A 297 -33.47 0.39 -11.04
C LYS A 297 -32.78 1.35 -10.08
N SER A 298 -33.27 2.59 -9.94
CA SER A 298 -32.70 3.57 -9.00
C SER A 298 -32.73 3.10 -7.54
N LEU A 299 -33.82 2.46 -7.09
CA LEU A 299 -33.93 1.92 -5.73
C LEU A 299 -33.02 0.71 -5.48
N LEU A 300 -32.88 -0.19 -6.45
CA LEU A 300 -31.90 -1.28 -6.39
C LEU A 300 -30.47 -0.75 -6.33
N MET A 301 -30.20 0.34 -7.05
CA MET A 301 -28.89 1.00 -7.06
C MET A 301 -28.59 1.72 -5.74
N GLU A 302 -29.61 2.28 -5.09
CA GLU A 302 -29.49 2.87 -3.75
C GLU A 302 -29.29 1.77 -2.68
N TYR A 303 -30.03 0.66 -2.78
CA TYR A 303 -29.89 -0.50 -1.90
C TYR A 303 -28.51 -1.18 -1.98
N CYS A 304 -27.90 -1.23 -3.17
CA CYS A 304 -26.58 -1.81 -3.39
C CYS A 304 -25.41 -0.83 -3.20
N GLY A 305 -25.65 0.41 -2.73
CA GLY A 305 -24.60 1.40 -2.45
C GLY A 305 -24.03 2.14 -3.67
N PHE A 306 -24.65 2.03 -4.85
CA PHE A 306 -24.14 2.56 -6.11
C PHE A 306 -24.55 4.01 -6.43
N ALA A 307 -25.36 4.66 -5.59
CA ALA A 307 -25.91 5.98 -5.87
C ALA A 307 -24.84 7.10 -6.04
N GLY A 308 -23.63 6.92 -5.50
CA GLY A 308 -22.52 7.87 -5.63
C GLY A 308 -21.81 7.85 -7.00
N TYR A 309 -21.75 6.68 -7.66
CA TYR A 309 -20.85 6.43 -8.80
C TYR A 309 -21.39 6.90 -10.17
N LEU A 310 -22.66 7.32 -10.24
CA LEU A 310 -23.35 7.64 -11.50
C LEU A 310 -23.91 9.07 -11.57
N ARG A 311 -23.52 9.96 -10.65
CA ARG A 311 -23.87 11.38 -10.85
C ARG A 311 -23.22 11.86 -12.16
N PRO A 312 -24.00 12.42 -13.10
CA PRO A 312 -23.42 12.96 -14.32
C PRO A 312 -22.42 14.05 -13.94
N ALA A 313 -21.25 14.03 -14.55
CA ALA A 313 -20.39 15.20 -14.58
C ALA A 313 -21.12 16.26 -15.40
N PHE A 314 -21.87 17.13 -14.71
CA PHE A 314 -22.33 18.40 -15.28
C PHE A 314 -21.23 19.44 -15.14
#